data_AF-A0A158M9M4-F1
#
_entry.id   AF-A0A158M9M4-F1
#
_cell.length_a   1.000
_cell.length_b   1.000
_cell.length_c   1.000
_cell.angle_alpha   90.00
_cell.angle_beta   90.00
_cell.angle_gamma   90.00
#
_symmetry.space_group_name_H-M   'P 1'
#
loop_
_entity.id
_entity.type
_entity.pdbx_description
1 polymer ?
#
loop_
_entity_poly.entity_id
_entity_poly.type
_entity_poly.pdbx_seq_one_letter_code
_entity_poly.pdbx_strand_id
1 'polypeptide(L)'
;MGCFQYSPVEGAPANALADPIPEAVKQERWERFMEHQQAISAARLQTRIGREIDVLIDDVDEDGAVGRSSADAPEIDGCVYVSSDTPVKPGDMVRVRVTDADEYDLWANRI
;
A
#
# COMPACT_ATOMS: atom_id res chain seq x y z
N MET A 1 -7.11 0.06 -2.07
CA MET A 1 -8.55 0.37 -1.88
C MET A 1 -8.88 0.12 -0.43
N GLY A 2 -9.52 1.07 0.25
CA GLY A 2 -9.83 0.97 1.68
C GLY A 2 -11.32 0.75 1.95
N CYS A 3 -11.62 0.09 3.07
CA CYS A 3 -12.95 -0.08 3.62
C CYS A 3 -12.99 0.40 5.06
N PHE A 4 -14.04 1.13 5.42
CA PHE A 4 -14.23 1.63 6.77
C PHE A 4 -15.64 1.25 7.25
N GLN A 5 -15.72 0.77 8.49
CA GLN A 5 -17.00 0.50 9.12
C GLN A 5 -17.70 1.82 9.44
N TYR A 6 -19.03 1.82 9.34
CA TYR A 6 -19.81 2.96 9.77
C TYR A 6 -19.77 3.11 11.30
N SER A 7 -19.39 4.31 11.75
CA SER A 7 -19.43 4.75 13.15
C SER A 7 -20.36 5.96 13.30
N PRO A 8 -21.32 5.94 14.23
CA PRO A 8 -22.28 7.02 14.42
C PRO A 8 -21.62 8.19 15.19
N VAL A 9 -21.01 9.11 14.45
CA VAL A 9 -20.49 10.36 15.01
C VAL A 9 -21.66 11.27 15.41
N GLU A 10 -21.51 12.00 16.52
CA GLU A 10 -22.53 12.93 17.01
C GLU A 10 -22.90 13.96 15.93
N GLY A 11 -24.20 14.17 15.74
CA GLY A 11 -24.73 15.12 14.74
C GLY A 11 -24.75 14.62 13.29
N ALA A 12 -24.26 13.41 13.00
CA ALA A 12 -24.29 12.88 11.64
C ALA A 12 -25.73 12.56 11.18
N PRO A 13 -26.20 13.06 10.02
CA PRO A 13 -27.53 12.75 9.49
C PRO A 13 -27.78 11.25 9.27
N ALA A 14 -26.73 10.48 9.02
CA ALA A 14 -26.80 9.03 8.88
C ALA A 14 -27.35 8.32 10.14
N ASN A 15 -27.24 8.94 11.31
CA ASN A 15 -27.77 8.39 12.57
C ASN A 15 -29.32 8.29 12.57
N ALA A 16 -29.99 9.02 11.67
CA ALA A 16 -31.44 9.00 11.53
C ALA A 16 -31.95 7.87 10.59
N LEU A 17 -31.05 7.15 9.92
CA LEU A 17 -31.42 6.00 9.11
C LEU A 17 -31.88 4.85 10.01
N ALA A 18 -32.96 4.17 9.61
CA ALA A 18 -33.49 3.03 10.34
C ALA A 18 -32.58 1.79 10.18
N ASP A 19 -32.81 0.79 11.05
CA ASP A 19 -32.21 -0.54 10.96
C ASP A 19 -30.67 -0.58 11.00
N PRO A 20 -30.04 -0.06 12.08
CA PRO A 20 -28.60 -0.22 12.26
C PRO A 20 -28.22 -1.70 12.38
N ILE A 21 -27.17 -2.10 11.67
CA ILE A 21 -26.65 -3.47 11.77
C ILE A 21 -25.76 -3.65 13.02
N PRO A 22 -25.80 -4.82 13.69
CA PRO A 22 -24.93 -5.11 14.81
C PRO A 22 -23.44 -5.01 14.45
N GLU A 23 -22.61 -4.62 15.41
CA GLU A 23 -21.17 -4.42 15.19
C GLU A 23 -20.48 -5.69 14.69
N ALA A 24 -20.86 -6.86 15.19
CA ALA A 24 -20.33 -8.14 14.72
C ALA A 24 -20.58 -8.36 13.21
N VAL A 25 -21.72 -7.91 12.67
CA VAL A 25 -22.03 -8.00 11.23
C VAL A 25 -21.19 -7.00 10.43
N LYS A 26 -20.91 -5.82 10.98
CA LYS A 26 -19.99 -4.86 10.34
C LYS A 26 -18.58 -5.42 10.28
N GLN A 27 -18.12 -6.06 11.36
CA GLN A 27 -16.81 -6.70 11.45
C GLN A 27 -16.67 -7.81 10.42
N GLU A 28 -17.60 -8.76 10.41
CA GLU A 28 -17.60 -9.87 9.44
C GLU A 28 -17.56 -9.36 7.99
N ARG A 29 -18.35 -8.34 7.66
CA ARG A 29 -18.37 -7.76 6.31
C ARG A 29 -17.07 -7.05 5.95
N TRP A 30 -16.50 -6.29 6.90
CA TRP A 30 -15.24 -5.60 6.69
C TRP A 30 -14.11 -6.60 6.46
N GLU A 31 -14.00 -7.65 7.28
CA GLU A 31 -13.00 -8.70 7.15
C GLU A 31 -13.11 -9.41 5.79
N ARG A 32 -14.29 -9.90 5.44
CA ARG A 32 -14.53 -10.58 4.15
C ARG A 32 -14.20 -9.70 2.95
N PHE A 33 -14.50 -8.41 3.04
CA PHE A 33 -14.22 -7.47 1.97
C PHE A 33 -12.73 -7.16 1.86
N MET A 34 -12.06 -6.91 2.99
CA MET A 34 -10.63 -6.59 3.02
C MET A 34 -9.78 -7.80 2.61
N GLU A 35 -10.14 -9.02 3.03
CA GLU A 35 -9.49 -10.26 2.60
C GLU A 35 -9.57 -10.43 1.07
N HIS A 36 -10.76 -10.24 0.50
CA HIS A 36 -10.94 -10.34 -0.95
C HIS A 36 -10.15 -9.26 -1.70
N GLN A 37 -10.18 -8.02 -1.21
CA GLN A 37 -9.45 -6.92 -1.83
C GLN A 37 -7.94 -7.09 -1.71
N GLN A 38 -7.43 -7.60 -0.59
CA GLN A 38 -6.02 -7.86 -0.37
C GLN A 38 -5.48 -8.85 -1.41
N ALA A 39 -6.21 -9.94 -1.69
CA ALA A 39 -5.86 -10.88 -2.74
C ALA A 39 -5.80 -10.23 -4.14
N ILE A 40 -6.70 -9.29 -4.43
CA ILE A 40 -6.67 -8.52 -5.69
C ILE A 40 -5.45 -7.60 -5.75
N SER A 41 -5.12 -6.90 -4.66
CA SER A 41 -3.94 -6.02 -4.60
C SER A 41 -2.66 -6.82 -4.80
N ALA A 42 -2.51 -7.96 -4.10
CA ALA A 42 -1.39 -8.88 -4.25
C ALA A 42 -1.23 -9.35 -5.70
N ALA A 43 -2.31 -9.84 -6.32
CA ALA A 43 -2.28 -10.29 -7.70
C ALA A 43 -1.85 -9.18 -8.68
N ARG A 44 -2.20 -7.92 -8.42
CA ARG A 44 -1.77 -6.77 -9.23
C ARG A 44 -0.29 -6.46 -9.04
N LEU A 45 0.21 -6.43 -7.81
CA LEU A 45 1.62 -6.15 -7.54
C LEU A 45 2.54 -7.27 -8.03
N GLN A 46 2.10 -8.53 -7.96
CA GLN A 46 2.79 -9.67 -8.56
C GLN A 46 3.06 -9.47 -10.07
N THR A 47 2.19 -8.77 -10.81
CA THR A 47 2.43 -8.45 -12.24
C THR A 47 3.56 -7.45 -12.48
N ARG A 48 4.07 -6.79 -11.42
CA ARG A 48 5.19 -5.85 -11.46
C ARG A 48 6.54 -6.55 -11.38
N ILE A 49 6.62 -7.77 -10.85
CA ILE A 49 7.87 -8.52 -10.77
C ILE A 49 8.51 -8.64 -12.15
N GLY A 50 9.81 -8.37 -12.23
CA GLY A 50 10.60 -8.33 -13.46
C GLY A 50 10.48 -7.05 -14.27
N ARG A 51 9.55 -6.13 -13.94
CA ARG A 51 9.46 -4.83 -14.60
C ARG A 51 10.48 -3.85 -14.05
N GLU A 52 10.86 -2.92 -14.90
CA GLU A 52 11.68 -1.77 -14.52
C GLU A 52 10.79 -0.55 -14.29
N ILE A 53 10.96 0.09 -13.14
CA ILE A 53 10.20 1.27 -12.72
C ILE A 53 11.14 2.35 -12.19
N ASP A 54 10.68 3.59 -12.22
CA ASP A 54 11.35 4.71 -11.58
C ASP A 54 10.83 4.84 -10.15
N VAL A 55 11.75 5.00 -9.19
CA VAL A 55 11.46 5.11 -7.76
C VAL A 55 12.11 6.38 -7.22
N LEU A 56 11.32 7.20 -6.54
CA LEU A 56 11.81 8.32 -5.76
C LEU A 56 12.22 7.81 -4.38
N ILE A 57 13.47 8.00 -3.99
CA ILE A 57 13.95 7.64 -2.65
C ILE A 57 13.43 8.66 -1.64
N ASP A 58 12.70 8.19 -0.62
CA ASP A 58 12.16 9.02 0.45
C ASP A 58 13.06 8.97 1.69
N ASP A 59 13.63 7.80 2.03
CA ASP A 59 14.53 7.62 3.18
C ASP A 59 15.63 6.58 2.93
N VAL A 60 16.74 6.69 3.66
CA VAL A 60 17.86 5.73 3.64
C VAL A 60 18.39 5.54 5.07
N ASP A 61 18.37 4.31 5.54
CA ASP A 61 18.84 3.92 6.88
C ASP A 61 19.86 2.75 6.82
N GLU A 62 20.09 2.10 7.97
CA GLU A 62 21.02 0.97 8.07
C GLU A 62 20.53 -0.29 7.34
N ASP A 63 19.22 -0.41 7.13
CA ASP A 63 18.56 -1.58 6.52
C ASP A 63 18.38 -1.43 5.01
N GLY A 64 18.44 -0.20 4.48
CA GLY A 64 18.49 0.08 3.05
C GLY A 64 17.84 1.39 2.65
N ALA A 65 17.45 1.49 1.38
CA ALA A 65 16.71 2.63 0.87
C ALA A 65 15.23 2.28 0.72
N VAL A 66 14.37 3.20 1.14
CA VAL A 66 12.91 3.11 0.97
C VAL A 66 12.47 4.28 0.10
N GLY A 67 11.61 3.96 -0.86
CA GLY A 67 11.05 4.96 -1.75
C GLY A 67 9.67 4.57 -2.24
N ARG A 68 9.21 5.26 -3.28
CA ARG A 68 7.90 5.06 -3.86
C ARG A 68 7.90 5.24 -5.37
N SER A 69 7.00 4.52 -6.04
CA SER A 69 6.80 4.71 -7.48
C SER A 69 5.85 5.88 -7.74
N SER A 70 5.69 6.25 -9.01
CA SER A 70 4.68 7.25 -9.40
C SER A 70 3.23 6.80 -9.13
N ALA A 71 3.01 5.53 -8.79
CA ALA A 71 1.69 4.98 -8.48
C ALA A 71 1.31 5.14 -7.00
N ASP A 72 2.25 5.53 -6.14
CA ASP A 72 2.10 5.42 -4.69
C ASP A 72 2.14 6.81 -4.02
N ALA A 73 1.08 7.14 -3.29
CA ALA A 73 0.96 8.34 -2.49
C ALA A 73 1.82 8.22 -1.21
N PRO A 74 2.50 9.30 -0.79
CA PRO A 74 3.36 9.26 0.40
C PRO A 74 2.52 8.99 1.65
N GLU A 75 3.03 8.16 2.56
CA GLU A 75 2.42 7.79 3.85
C GLU A 75 1.07 7.03 3.79
N ILE A 76 0.48 6.87 2.60
CA ILE A 76 -0.86 6.28 2.43
C ILE A 76 -0.81 4.95 1.69
N ASP A 77 -0.03 4.88 0.60
CA ASP A 77 0.14 3.66 -0.19
C ASP A 77 1.43 2.92 0.24
N GLY A 78 1.72 1.80 -0.42
CA GLY A 78 2.87 0.96 -0.11
C GLY A 78 4.22 1.56 -0.52
N CYS A 79 5.27 0.91 -0.04
CA CYS A 79 6.65 1.30 -0.23
C CYS A 79 7.35 0.42 -1.27
N VAL A 80 8.43 0.95 -1.84
CA VAL A 80 9.40 0.21 -2.63
C VAL A 80 10.71 0.16 -1.87
N TYR A 81 11.10 -1.04 -1.42
CA TYR A 81 12.38 -1.31 -0.79
C TYR A 81 13.44 -1.54 -1.86
N VAL A 82 14.48 -0.71 -1.87
CA VAL A 82 15.50 -0.68 -2.92
C VAL A 82 16.85 -1.13 -2.37
N SER A 83 17.36 -2.23 -2.91
CA SER A 83 18.76 -2.65 -2.75
C SER A 83 19.63 -2.01 -3.83
N SER A 84 20.78 -1.46 -3.44
CA SER A 84 21.69 -0.75 -4.34
C SER A 84 23.15 -0.93 -3.95
N ASP A 85 24.01 -1.29 -4.91
CA ASP A 85 25.46 -1.41 -4.72
C ASP A 85 26.17 -0.05 -4.62
N THR A 86 25.51 1.02 -5.08
CA THR A 86 26.02 2.39 -4.97
C THR A 86 25.19 3.19 -3.98
N PRO A 87 25.78 4.12 -3.22
CA PRO A 87 25.02 5.00 -2.34
C PRO A 87 23.92 5.76 -3.07
N VAL A 88 22.75 5.83 -2.46
CA VAL A 88 21.61 6.67 -2.87
C VAL A 88 21.25 7.58 -1.69
N LYS A 89 20.53 8.67 -1.94
CA LYS A 89 20.05 9.59 -0.90
C LYS A 89 18.59 9.97 -1.12
N PRO A 90 17.89 10.44 -0.08
CA PRO A 90 16.55 11.02 -0.22
C PRO A 90 16.49 12.09 -1.32
N GLY A 91 15.45 12.02 -2.13
CA GLY A 91 15.21 12.88 -3.30
C GLY A 91 15.83 12.37 -4.61
N ASP A 92 16.64 11.31 -4.58
CA ASP A 92 17.13 10.70 -5.82
C ASP A 92 16.01 9.95 -6.54
N MET A 93 15.96 10.09 -7.87
CA MET A 93 15.12 9.25 -8.73
C MET A 93 16.00 8.14 -9.32
N VAL A 94 15.67 6.88 -9.01
CA VAL A 94 16.46 5.72 -9.42
C VAL A 94 15.64 4.74 -10.25
N ARG A 95 16.29 4.13 -11.25
CA ARG A 95 15.72 3.03 -12.02
C ARG A 95 15.97 1.72 -11.29
N VAL A 96 14.92 0.95 -11.05
CA VAL A 96 15.00 -0.33 -10.34
C VAL A 96 14.29 -1.42 -11.11
N ARG A 97 14.69 -2.68 -10.91
CA ARG A 97 13.95 -3.85 -11.35
C ARG A 97 13.28 -4.51 -10.16
N VAL A 98 11.95 -4.63 -10.21
CA VAL A 98 11.17 -5.28 -9.16
C VAL A 98 11.51 -6.77 -9.11
N THR A 99 11.86 -7.27 -7.95
CA THR A 99 12.25 -8.67 -7.71
C THR A 99 11.22 -9.43 -6.89
N ASP A 100 10.47 -8.73 -6.03
CA ASP A 100 9.44 -9.34 -5.21
C ASP A 100 8.29 -8.35 -4.93
N ALA A 101 7.16 -8.89 -4.51
CA ALA A 101 5.96 -8.13 -4.19
C ALA A 101 5.09 -8.87 -3.16
N ASP A 102 4.53 -8.15 -2.21
CA ASP A 102 3.46 -8.67 -1.34
C ASP A 102 2.12 -8.01 -1.68
N GLU A 103 1.22 -7.87 -0.70
CA GLU A 103 -0.10 -7.30 -0.95
C GLU A 103 -0.11 -5.77 -1.10
N TYR A 104 0.92 -5.07 -0.61
CA TYR A 104 1.00 -3.61 -0.64
C TYR A 104 2.38 -3.08 -1.07
N ASP A 105 3.45 -3.81 -0.81
CA ASP A 105 4.83 -3.37 -0.95
C ASP A 105 5.58 -4.11 -2.07
N LEU A 106 6.65 -3.48 -2.54
CA LEU A 106 7.55 -4.00 -3.56
C LEU A 106 9.00 -4.06 -3.06
N TRP A 107 9.75 -5.04 -3.54
CA TRP A 107 11.20 -5.09 -3.38
C TRP A 107 11.85 -5.04 -4.75
N ALA A 108 12.94 -4.29 -4.86
CA ALA A 108 13.61 -4.07 -6.13
C ALA A 108 15.12 -3.87 -5.98
N ASN A 109 15.85 -4.23 -7.05
CA ASN A 109 17.27 -3.96 -7.17
C ASN A 109 17.50 -2.80 -8.13
N ARG A 110 18.35 -1.86 -7.73
CA ARG A 110 18.78 -0.77 -8.62
C ARG A 110 19.55 -1.32 -9.83
N ILE A 111 19.32 -0.69 -10.98
CA ILE A 111 19.98 -1.00 -12.27
C ILE A 111 21.11 -0.01 -12.51
#